data_AF-A0A2I0NYM1-F1
#
_entry.id   AF-A0A2I0NYM1-F1
#
_cell.length_a   1.000
_cell.length_b   1.000
_cell.length_c   1.000
_cell.angle_alpha   90.00
_cell.angle_beta   90.00
_cell.angle_gamma   90.00
#
_symmetry.space_group_name_H-M   'P 1'
#
loop_
_entity.id
_entity.type
_entity.pdbx_description
1 polymer ?
#
loop_
_entity_poly.entity_id
_entity_poly.type
_entity_poly.pdbx_seq_one_letter_code
_entity_poly.pdbx_strand_id
1 'polypeptide(L)'
;MGNQVILVYGDCSPLMEQIERMPGVARTAGVNCCELLLGREIYTSLIREGVFFLLPEWTRRWKEVFTRDLGLSQKNARDFMQEMHRRFVYLDTGIVPIPREEICEISHYCGLPYELMPVSCDHLQAQIQDAMNRLSGDIP
;
A
#
# COMPACT_ATOMS: atom_id res chain seq x y z
N MET A 1 10.12 -32.97 1.80
CA MET A 1 10.20 -31.77 0.94
C MET A 1 9.22 -30.77 1.53
N GLY A 2 9.71 -29.68 2.11
CA GLY A 2 8.84 -28.63 2.66
C GLY A 2 8.34 -27.71 1.55
N ASN A 3 7.18 -27.10 1.75
CA ASN A 3 6.65 -26.12 0.79
C ASN A 3 7.53 -24.87 0.78
N GLN A 4 7.81 -24.37 -0.42
CA GLN A 4 8.40 -23.05 -0.65
C GLN A 4 7.29 -21.99 -0.51
N VAL A 5 7.54 -20.93 0.26
CA VAL A 5 6.56 -19.88 0.55
C VAL A 5 7.13 -18.52 0.18
N ILE A 6 6.31 -17.72 -0.50
CA ILE A 6 6.63 -16.31 -0.80
C ILE A 6 5.66 -15.42 -0.05
N LEU A 7 6.22 -14.53 0.76
CA LEU A 7 5.49 -13.49 1.46
C LEU A 7 5.44 -12.24 0.58
N VAL A 8 4.24 -11.94 0.08
CA VAL A 8 3.95 -10.68 -0.63
C VAL A 8 3.46 -9.67 0.40
N TYR A 9 4.39 -9.17 1.20
CA TYR A 9 4.10 -8.27 2.31
C TYR A 9 5.31 -7.37 2.56
N GLY A 10 5.03 -6.13 2.99
CA GLY A 10 6.07 -5.21 3.42
C GLY A 10 6.42 -5.36 4.90
N ASP A 11 6.91 -4.27 5.50
CA ASP A 11 7.20 -4.17 6.94
C ASP A 11 5.97 -3.68 7.73
N CYS A 12 4.82 -3.56 7.08
CA CYS A 12 3.56 -3.13 7.68
C CYS A 12 2.93 -4.16 8.64
N SER A 13 3.61 -5.28 8.93
CA SER A 13 3.22 -6.24 9.97
C SER A 13 4.48 -6.82 10.65
N PRO A 14 4.64 -6.64 11.97
CA PRO A 14 5.87 -7.01 12.68
C PRO A 14 6.14 -8.52 12.71
N LEU A 15 5.14 -9.37 12.44
CA LEU A 15 5.33 -10.82 12.40
C LEU A 15 5.99 -11.30 11.10
N MET A 16 5.96 -10.51 10.02
CA MET A 16 6.43 -10.96 8.70
C MET A 16 7.94 -11.17 8.67
N GLU A 17 8.71 -10.35 9.39
CA GLU A 17 10.15 -10.54 9.55
C GLU A 17 10.50 -11.86 10.23
N GLN A 18 9.65 -12.33 11.15
CA GLN A 18 9.88 -13.60 11.84
C GLN A 18 9.62 -14.79 10.92
N ILE A 19 8.57 -14.70 10.09
CA ILE A 19 8.20 -15.74 9.12
C ILE A 19 9.24 -15.82 8.00
N GLU A 20 9.77 -14.68 7.53
CA GLU A 20 10.84 -14.64 6.52
C GLU A 20 12.09 -15.42 6.94
N ARG A 21 12.40 -15.50 8.23
CA ARG A 21 13.56 -16.25 8.75
C ARG A 21 13.36 -17.77 8.73
N MET A 22 12.17 -18.26 8.43
CA MET A 22 11.90 -19.69 8.38
C MET A 22 12.51 -20.32 7.11
N PRO A 23 13.05 -21.55 7.19
CA PRO A 23 13.58 -22.24 6.02
C PRO A 23 12.53 -22.41 4.92
N GLY A 24 12.89 -22.10 3.68
CA GLY A 24 11.97 -22.21 2.54
C GLY A 24 10.96 -21.05 2.45
N VAL A 25 11.22 -19.92 3.11
CA VAL A 25 10.44 -18.70 2.98
C VAL A 25 11.29 -17.57 2.38
N ALA A 26 10.72 -16.82 1.46
CA ALA A 26 11.29 -15.57 0.94
C ALA A 26 10.23 -14.46 0.96
N ARG A 27 10.65 -13.20 1.04
CA ARG A 27 9.75 -12.04 1.04
C ARG A 27 10.09 -11.08 -0.10
N THR A 28 9.07 -10.41 -0.62
CA THR A 28 9.22 -9.29 -1.57
C THR A 28 9.90 -8.10 -0.91
N ALA A 29 10.74 -7.35 -1.62
CA ALA A 29 11.39 -6.17 -1.04
C ALA A 29 10.48 -4.93 -1.16
N GLY A 30 10.19 -4.28 -0.03
CA GLY A 30 9.39 -3.05 0.04
C GLY A 30 8.75 -2.91 1.42
N VAL A 31 8.46 -1.68 1.86
CA VAL A 31 7.96 -1.44 3.22
C VAL A 31 6.44 -1.59 3.33
N ASN A 32 5.70 -1.47 2.22
CA ASN A 32 4.26 -1.65 2.17
C ASN A 32 3.77 -1.90 0.73
N CYS A 33 2.46 -2.15 0.58
CA CYS A 33 1.84 -2.41 -0.72
C CYS A 33 1.99 -1.25 -1.72
N CYS A 34 2.03 0.01 -1.28
CA CYS A 34 2.20 1.15 -2.17
C CYS A 34 3.61 1.17 -2.78
N GLU A 35 4.65 0.92 -1.98
CA GLU A 35 6.01 0.80 -2.52
C GLU A 35 6.15 -0.41 -3.46
N LEU A 36 5.55 -1.55 -3.11
CA LEU A 36 5.57 -2.75 -3.96
C LEU A 36 4.94 -2.51 -5.33
N LEU A 37 3.91 -1.65 -5.41
CA LEU A 37 3.26 -1.29 -6.67
C LEU A 37 3.99 -0.18 -7.44
N LEU A 38 4.57 0.79 -6.75
CA LEU A 38 5.14 1.99 -7.37
C LEU A 38 6.65 1.92 -7.61
N GLY A 39 7.33 1.02 -6.91
CA GLY A 39 8.77 1.09 -6.73
C GLY A 39 9.18 2.20 -5.76
N ARG A 40 10.40 2.06 -5.24
CA ARG A 40 10.93 2.91 -4.16
C ARG A 40 11.00 4.38 -4.51
N GLU A 41 11.41 4.70 -5.73
CA GLU A 41 11.66 6.08 -6.17
C GLU A 41 10.37 6.89 -6.24
N ILE A 42 9.36 6.37 -6.96
CA ILE A 42 8.04 7.02 -7.10
C ILE A 42 7.34 7.11 -5.75
N TYR A 43 7.33 6.00 -4.99
CA TYR A 43 6.75 5.98 -3.64
C TYR A 43 7.37 7.06 -2.74
N THR A 44 8.70 7.14 -2.69
CA THR A 44 9.40 8.12 -1.84
C THR A 44 9.13 9.56 -2.29
N SER A 45 9.06 9.82 -3.59
CA SER A 45 8.73 11.15 -4.13
C SER A 45 7.34 11.59 -3.66
N LEU A 46 6.33 10.75 -3.83
CA LEU A 46 4.95 11.07 -3.47
C LEU A 46 4.77 11.24 -1.96
N ILE A 47 5.43 10.43 -1.13
CA ILE A 47 5.44 10.64 0.32
C ILE A 47 6.01 12.01 0.68
N ARG A 48 7.10 12.45 0.05
CA ARG A 48 7.70 13.79 0.28
C ARG A 48 6.78 14.92 -0.15
N GLU A 49 5.91 14.70 -1.13
CA GLU A 49 4.86 15.64 -1.54
C GLU A 49 3.66 15.67 -0.57
N GLY A 50 3.66 14.85 0.48
CA GLY A 50 2.59 14.76 1.46
C GLY A 50 1.39 13.96 0.95
N VAL A 51 1.60 12.99 0.05
CA VAL A 51 0.53 12.11 -0.43
C VAL A 51 0.10 11.13 0.65
N PHE A 52 -1.22 10.97 0.82
CA PHE A 52 -1.81 9.82 1.51
C PHE A 52 -2.37 8.85 0.47
N PHE A 53 -1.86 7.62 0.44
CA PHE A 53 -2.27 6.64 -0.54
C PHE A 53 -3.59 5.96 -0.16
N LEU A 54 -4.44 5.75 -1.14
CA LEU A 54 -5.65 4.95 -1.04
C LEU A 54 -5.51 3.69 -1.90
N LEU A 55 -5.68 2.53 -1.28
CA LEU A 55 -5.73 1.23 -1.96
C LEU A 55 -7.17 0.71 -1.99
N PRO A 56 -7.52 -0.18 -2.96
CA PRO A 56 -8.89 -0.63 -3.16
C PRO A 56 -9.60 -1.12 -1.88
N GLU A 57 -8.95 -1.98 -1.10
CA GLU A 57 -9.55 -2.58 0.10
C GLU A 57 -9.83 -1.55 1.20
N TRP A 58 -8.87 -0.66 1.46
CA TRP A 58 -9.03 0.39 2.48
C TRP A 58 -10.11 1.39 2.09
N THR A 59 -10.19 1.70 0.79
CA THR A 59 -11.15 2.68 0.27
C THR A 59 -12.58 2.20 0.44
N ARG A 60 -12.85 0.90 0.21
CA ARG A 60 -14.19 0.31 0.43
C ARG A 60 -14.61 0.31 1.90
N ARG A 61 -13.65 0.16 2.82
CA ARG A 61 -13.89 0.12 4.27
C ARG A 61 -13.46 1.39 4.99
N TRP A 62 -13.39 2.51 4.27
CA TRP A 62 -12.70 3.70 4.76
C TRP A 62 -13.28 4.25 6.07
N LYS A 63 -14.60 4.16 6.26
CA LYS A 63 -15.25 4.63 7.50
C LYS A 63 -14.71 3.89 8.73
N GLU A 64 -14.58 2.57 8.64
CA GLU A 64 -14.01 1.75 9.70
C GLU A 64 -12.53 2.10 9.92
N VAL A 65 -11.74 2.10 8.83
CA VAL A 65 -10.30 2.36 8.89
C VAL A 65 -10.01 3.74 9.49
N PHE A 66 -10.66 4.79 8.99
CA PHE A 66 -10.40 6.16 9.40
C PHE A 66 -10.92 6.41 10.82
N THR A 67 -12.16 6.01 11.13
CA THR A 67 -12.73 6.35 12.44
C THR A 67 -12.23 5.46 13.56
N ARG A 68 -12.09 4.15 13.33
CA ARG A 68 -11.74 3.17 14.37
C ARG A 68 -10.24 2.96 14.45
N ASP A 69 -9.60 2.70 13.31
CA ASP A 69 -8.20 2.26 13.32
C ASP A 69 -7.23 3.46 13.35
N LEU A 70 -7.59 4.59 12.73
CA LEU A 70 -6.79 5.82 12.72
C LEU A 70 -7.29 6.90 13.71
N GLY A 71 -8.48 6.74 14.31
CA GLY A 71 -9.03 7.72 15.25
C GLY A 71 -9.44 9.08 14.61
N LEU A 72 -9.63 9.09 13.30
CA LEU A 72 -10.03 10.25 12.50
C LEU A 72 -11.56 10.38 12.50
N SER A 73 -12.10 10.96 13.56
CA SER A 73 -13.51 11.36 13.67
C SER A 73 -13.81 12.63 12.85
N GLN A 74 -15.08 12.92 12.60
CA GLN A 74 -15.46 14.12 11.84
C GLN A 74 -14.97 15.42 12.49
N LYS A 75 -14.71 15.40 13.81
CA LYS A 75 -14.27 16.56 14.58
C LYS A 75 -12.80 16.92 14.35
N ASN A 76 -11.95 15.95 13.99
CA ASN A 76 -10.49 16.14 13.88
C ASN A 76 -9.92 15.72 12.52
N ALA A 77 -10.65 14.92 11.73
CA ALA A 77 -10.13 14.35 10.49
C ALA A 77 -9.67 15.41 9.50
N ARG A 78 -10.38 16.55 9.39
CA ARG A 78 -9.99 17.62 8.48
C ARG A 78 -8.67 18.26 8.88
N ASP A 79 -8.61 18.79 10.10
CA ASP A 79 -7.44 19.54 10.57
C ASP A 79 -6.20 18.64 10.59
N PHE A 80 -6.32 17.43 11.16
CA PHE A 80 -5.21 16.49 11.26
C PHE A 80 -4.70 16.06 9.87
N MET A 81 -5.60 15.75 8.94
CA MET A 81 -5.18 15.32 7.60
C MET A 81 -4.58 16.47 6.80
N GLN A 82 -5.09 17.69 6.92
CA GLN A 82 -4.54 18.86 6.24
C GLN A 82 -3.19 19.33 6.79
N GLU A 83 -2.92 19.08 8.07
CA GLU A 83 -1.60 19.32 8.68
C GLU A 83 -0.55 18.31 8.17
N MET A 84 -0.94 17.04 8.04
CA MET A 84 -0.01 15.94 7.74
C MET A 84 0.14 15.66 6.25
N HIS A 85 -0.89 15.96 5.45
CA HIS A 85 -0.98 15.55 4.05
C HIS A 85 -1.50 16.68 3.15
N ARG A 86 -1.17 16.58 1.85
CA ARG A 86 -1.55 17.57 0.84
C ARG A 86 -2.66 17.08 -0.09
N ARG A 87 -2.68 15.78 -0.38
CA ARG A 87 -3.68 15.16 -1.27
C ARG A 87 -3.75 13.66 -1.05
N PHE A 88 -4.88 13.08 -1.44
CA PHE A 88 -5.02 11.64 -1.62
C PHE A 88 -4.58 11.22 -3.01
N VAL A 89 -3.94 10.06 -3.13
CA VAL A 89 -3.72 9.40 -4.42
C VAL A 89 -4.29 7.98 -4.32
N TYR A 90 -5.29 7.70 -5.13
CA TYR A 90 -5.82 6.35 -5.30
C TYR A 90 -5.01 5.60 -6.35
N LEU A 91 -4.44 4.45 -5.97
CA LEU A 91 -3.68 3.60 -6.87
C LEU A 91 -4.64 2.67 -7.64
N ASP A 92 -4.89 3.01 -8.90
CA ASP A 92 -5.75 2.24 -9.79
C ASP A 92 -4.93 1.17 -10.53
N THR A 93 -5.05 -0.08 -10.08
CA THR A 93 -4.37 -1.23 -10.71
C THR A 93 -5.09 -1.77 -11.95
N GLY A 94 -6.30 -1.27 -12.25
CA GLY A 94 -7.16 -1.80 -13.31
C GLY A 94 -7.75 -3.19 -13.03
N ILE A 95 -7.47 -3.80 -11.87
CA ILE A 95 -7.97 -5.15 -11.52
C ILE A 95 -9.41 -5.10 -10.99
N VAL A 96 -9.74 -4.05 -10.25
CA VAL A 96 -11.05 -3.87 -9.62
C VAL A 96 -11.63 -2.49 -9.98
N PRO A 97 -12.96 -2.34 -10.06
CA PRO A 97 -13.56 -1.05 -10.38
C PRO A 97 -13.21 0.02 -9.34
N ILE A 98 -12.88 1.23 -9.83
CA ILE A 98 -12.56 2.38 -8.99
C ILE A 98 -13.77 2.77 -8.11
N PRO A 99 -13.65 2.76 -6.77
CA PRO A 99 -14.71 3.14 -5.83
C PRO A 99 -14.83 4.68 -5.74
N ARG A 100 -15.31 5.31 -6.82
CA ARG A 100 -15.32 6.77 -6.97
C ARG A 100 -16.14 7.48 -5.89
N GLU A 101 -17.26 6.88 -5.49
CA GLU A 101 -18.13 7.43 -4.45
C GLU A 101 -17.39 7.50 -3.13
N GLU A 102 -16.74 6.41 -2.72
CA GLU A 102 -15.99 6.34 -1.47
C GLU A 102 -14.77 7.28 -1.47
N ILE A 103 -14.04 7.39 -2.59
CA ILE A 103 -12.91 8.33 -2.70
C ILE A 103 -13.42 9.78 -2.54
N CYS A 104 -14.55 10.10 -3.16
CA CYS A 104 -15.17 11.40 -3.04
C CYS A 104 -15.64 11.68 -1.60
N GLU A 105 -16.21 10.68 -0.91
CA GLU A 105 -16.59 10.81 0.50
C GLU A 105 -15.37 11.07 1.39
N ILE A 106 -14.27 10.31 1.24
CA ILE A 106 -13.03 10.48 1.99
C ILE A 106 -12.47 11.90 1.79
N SER A 107 -12.43 12.35 0.53
CA SER A 107 -11.96 13.69 0.17
C SER A 107 -12.77 14.79 0.88
N HIS A 108 -14.10 14.71 0.86
CA HIS A 108 -14.95 15.67 1.55
C HIS A 108 -14.78 15.62 3.08
N TYR A 109 -14.69 14.40 3.64
CA TYR A 109 -14.56 14.15 5.06
C TYR A 109 -13.25 14.74 5.63
N CYS A 110 -12.13 14.52 4.93
CA CYS A 110 -10.81 15.01 5.33
C CYS A 110 -10.50 16.41 4.77
N GLY A 111 -11.33 16.95 3.87
CA GLY A 111 -11.10 18.24 3.23
C GLY A 111 -9.82 18.30 2.37
N LEU A 112 -9.39 17.17 1.80
CA LEU A 112 -8.20 17.11 0.94
C LEU A 112 -8.60 16.76 -0.50
N PRO A 113 -7.94 17.35 -1.51
CA PRO A 113 -8.13 16.93 -2.90
C PRO A 113 -7.65 15.49 -3.11
N TYR A 114 -8.13 14.84 -4.17
CA TYR A 114 -7.69 13.51 -4.56
C TYR A 114 -7.32 13.44 -6.03
N GLU A 115 -6.47 12.46 -6.35
CA GLU A 115 -6.06 12.10 -7.70
C GLU A 115 -6.23 10.59 -7.89
N LEU A 116 -6.58 10.17 -9.12
CA LEU A 116 -6.57 8.78 -9.52
C LEU A 116 -5.30 8.55 -10.34
N MET A 117 -4.46 7.62 -9.89
CA MET A 117 -3.20 7.30 -10.56
C MET A 117 -3.28 5.87 -11.08
N PRO A 118 -3.31 5.66 -12.41
CA PRO A 118 -3.14 4.33 -13.00
C PRO A 118 -1.75 3.77 -12.67
N VAL A 119 -1.69 2.51 -12.25
CA VAL A 119 -0.45 1.83 -11.88
C VAL A 119 -0.45 0.43 -12.47
N SER A 120 0.64 0.05 -13.15
CA SER A 120 0.80 -1.34 -13.61
C SER A 120 1.25 -2.25 -12.46
N CYS A 121 0.96 -3.54 -12.55
CA CYS A 121 1.45 -4.52 -11.58
C CYS A 121 2.90 -4.99 -11.87
N ASP A 122 3.60 -4.35 -12.81
CA ASP A 122 4.93 -4.82 -13.27
C ASP A 122 5.97 -4.78 -12.15
N HIS A 123 5.97 -3.73 -11.32
CA HIS A 123 6.86 -3.64 -10.17
C HIS A 123 6.58 -4.74 -9.15
N LEU A 124 5.31 -4.99 -8.85
CA LEU A 124 4.91 -6.06 -7.95
C LEU A 124 5.32 -7.43 -8.51
N GLN A 125 5.11 -7.66 -9.81
CA GLN A 125 5.53 -8.89 -10.49
C GLN A 125 7.04 -9.08 -10.43
N ALA A 126 7.82 -8.02 -10.70
CA ALA A 126 9.27 -8.06 -10.60
C ALA A 126 9.75 -8.40 -9.18
N GLN A 127 9.12 -7.82 -8.15
CA GLN A 127 9.43 -8.12 -6.74
C GLN A 127 9.11 -9.57 -6.36
N ILE A 128 7.99 -10.10 -6.85
CA ILE A 128 7.63 -11.51 -6.64
C ILE A 128 8.64 -12.42 -7.34
N GLN A 129 9.01 -12.13 -8.58
CA GLN A 129 9.98 -12.91 -9.34
C GLN A 129 11.36 -12.91 -8.69
N ASP A 130 11.81 -11.77 -8.20
CA ASP A 130 13.08 -11.63 -7.47
C ASP A 130 13.05 -12.45 -6.16
N ALA A 131 11.94 -12.44 -5.43
CA ALA A 131 11.75 -13.30 -4.27
C ALA A 131 11.73 -14.80 -4.63
N MET A 132 11.13 -15.19 -5.77
CA MET A 132 11.17 -16.56 -6.29
C MET A 132 12.60 -17.01 -6.59
N ASN A 133 13.40 -16.18 -7.26
CA ASN A 133 14.77 -16.51 -7.63
C ASN A 133 15.65 -16.75 -6.39
N ARG A 134 15.52 -15.88 -5.37
CA ARG A 134 16.20 -16.06 -4.08
C ARG A 134 15.83 -17.38 -3.39
N LEU A 135 14.59 -17.81 -3.54
CA LEU A 135 14.07 -19.03 -2.91
C LEU A 135 14.53 -20.32 -3.61
N SER A 136 14.69 -20.26 -4.94
CA SER A 136 15.17 -21.39 -5.75
C SER A 136 16.69 -21.59 -5.66
N GLY A 137 17.44 -20.63 -5.10
CA GLY A 137 18.90 -20.65 -5.10
C GLY A 137 19.54 -20.31 -6.44
N ASP A 138 18.72 -19.90 -7.42
CA ASP A 138 19.16 -19.37 -8.70
C ASP A 138 19.56 -17.90 -8.50
N ILE A 139 20.79 -17.69 -8.05
CA ILE A 139 21.45 -16.38 -8.10
C ILE A 139 22.46 -16.45 -9.25
N PRO A 140 22.42 -15.55 -10.24
CA PRO A 140 23.53 -15.40 -11.18
C PRO A 140 24.82 -14.96 -10.49
#